data_AF-Q0ULC7-F1
#
_entry.id   AF-Q0ULC7-F1
#
_cell.length_a   1.000
_cell.length_b   1.000
_cell.length_c   1.000
_cell.angle_alpha   90.00
_cell.angle_beta   90.00
_cell.angle_gamma   90.00
#
_symmetry.space_group_name_H-M   'P 1'
#
loop_
_entity.id
_entity.type
_entity.pdbx_description
1 polymer ?
#
loop_
_entity_poly.entity_id
_entity_poly.type
_entity_poly.pdbx_seq_one_letter_code
_entity_poly.pdbx_strand_id
1 'polypeptide(L)'
;MLCGLPRLSGRSTVAVGTFFPIAIITHHLAHPTLYTEACPGGLPCYTPTYPSAATTMTLVILAVINIITARTVPKLVEDIVASTSTDKRSGESRSIARKVTLFFSGLLFALGLHISGMAHPAKVASFLSFPVMNQWDPSLALVILFGVLPNLVEIQRKGFSSPPSFSEKFSLPTKTFKDIDAKFVAGAAAFGVGWGLTGTCPGPAVLRAFAQPVWGALWMGGFWLGGKAMS
;
A
#
# COMPACT_ATOMS: atom_id res chain seq x y z
N MET A 1 -0.21 6.61 6.32
CA MET A 1 0.00 6.14 7.71
C MET A 1 1.08 5.06 7.76
N LEU A 2 0.99 3.97 6.97
CA LEU A 2 2.04 2.94 6.96
C LEU A 2 3.43 3.44 6.50
N CYS A 3 3.50 4.32 5.51
CA CYS A 3 4.77 4.82 4.95
C CYS A 3 5.59 5.70 5.92
N GLY A 4 5.05 6.08 7.08
CA GLY A 4 5.80 6.80 8.11
C GLY A 4 6.43 5.91 9.17
N LEU A 5 6.04 4.63 9.27
CA LEU A 5 6.64 3.66 10.18
C LEU A 5 8.13 3.41 9.87
N PRO A 6 8.56 3.23 8.60
CA PRO A 6 9.99 3.16 8.25
C PRO A 6 10.81 4.39 8.65
N ARG A 7 10.15 5.52 8.93
CA ARG A 7 10.79 6.76 9.40
C ARG A 7 10.67 6.98 10.90
N LEU A 8 10.16 5.99 11.64
CA LEU A 8 9.87 6.08 13.07
C LEU A 8 8.99 7.29 13.44
N SER A 9 8.04 7.64 12.55
CA SER A 9 7.13 8.76 12.78
C SER A 9 6.11 8.42 13.87
N GLY A 10 6.17 9.12 15.00
CA GLY A 10 5.22 8.92 16.10
C GLY A 10 3.74 9.11 15.68
N ARG A 11 3.46 10.03 14.75
CA ARG A 11 2.11 10.21 14.19
C ARG A 11 1.61 8.97 13.44
N SER A 12 2.51 8.27 12.75
CA SER A 12 2.17 7.03 12.04
C SER A 12 1.94 5.88 13.00
N THR A 13 2.73 5.79 14.06
CA THR A 13 2.54 4.81 15.14
C THR A 13 1.20 5.01 15.84
N VAL A 14 0.82 6.24 16.19
CA VAL A 14 -0.48 6.52 16.81
C VAL A 14 -1.62 6.14 15.87
N ALA A 15 -1.55 6.54 14.61
CA ALA A 15 -2.55 6.14 13.62
C ALA A 15 -2.73 4.61 13.56
N VAL A 16 -1.65 3.86 13.40
CA VAL A 16 -1.68 2.39 13.31
C VAL A 16 -2.20 1.78 14.61
N GLY A 17 -1.76 2.28 15.77
CA GLY A 17 -2.24 1.87 17.08
C GLY A 17 -3.72 2.20 17.32
N THR A 18 -4.31 3.16 16.59
CA THR A 18 -5.74 3.47 16.68
C THR A 18 -6.56 2.65 15.69
N PHE A 19 -6.27 2.71 14.39
CA PHE A 19 -7.15 2.10 13.39
C PHE A 19 -7.10 0.57 13.42
N PHE A 20 -5.95 -0.03 13.76
CA PHE A 20 -5.76 -1.47 13.66
C PHE A 20 -6.57 -2.25 14.72
N PRO A 21 -6.53 -1.88 16.02
CA PRO A 21 -7.39 -2.52 17.01
C PRO A 21 -8.88 -2.30 16.72
N ILE A 22 -9.27 -1.10 16.28
CA ILE A 22 -10.66 -0.79 15.94
C ILE A 22 -11.14 -1.65 14.77
N ALA A 23 -10.29 -1.89 13.77
CA ALA A 23 -10.62 -2.77 12.65
C ALA A 23 -10.80 -4.23 13.09
N ILE A 24 -9.96 -4.73 13.99
CA ILE A 24 -10.13 -6.08 14.57
C ILE A 24 -11.47 -6.15 15.32
N ILE A 25 -11.74 -5.22 16.23
CA ILE A 25 -12.99 -5.20 17.00
C ILE A 25 -14.20 -5.15 16.06
N THR A 26 -14.16 -4.27 15.07
CA THR A 26 -15.24 -4.12 14.09
C THR A 26 -15.46 -5.40 13.29
N HIS A 27 -14.39 -6.05 12.81
CA HIS A 27 -14.47 -7.31 12.06
C HIS A 27 -15.12 -8.42 12.89
N HIS A 28 -14.72 -8.55 14.16
CA HIS A 28 -15.32 -9.54 15.07
C HIS A 28 -16.81 -9.26 15.35
N LEU A 29 -17.20 -7.99 15.46
CA LEU A 29 -18.59 -7.61 15.68
C LEU A 29 -19.45 -7.82 14.41
N ALA A 30 -18.89 -7.56 13.23
CA ALA A 30 -19.61 -7.65 11.96
C ALA A 30 -19.67 -9.08 11.40
N HIS A 31 -18.66 -9.91 11.70
CA HIS A 31 -18.52 -11.27 11.18
C HIS A 31 -18.23 -12.28 12.31
N PRO A 32 -19.25 -12.68 13.10
CA PRO A 32 -19.05 -13.52 14.29
C PRO A 32 -18.47 -14.90 14.00
N THR A 33 -18.70 -15.42 12.79
CA THR A 33 -18.22 -16.75 12.38
C THR A 33 -16.75 -16.73 11.97
N LEU A 34 -16.18 -15.55 11.66
CA LEU A 34 -14.80 -15.32 11.20
C LEU A 34 -14.34 -16.14 9.98
N TYR A 35 -15.23 -16.96 9.38
CA TYR A 35 -14.98 -17.66 8.13
C TYR A 35 -15.15 -16.70 6.96
N THR A 36 -14.21 -16.77 6.01
CA THR A 36 -14.19 -15.93 4.82
C THR A 36 -14.10 -16.83 3.59
N GLU A 37 -14.28 -16.29 2.39
CA GLU A 37 -14.04 -17.05 1.16
C GLU A 37 -12.60 -17.58 1.05
N ALA A 38 -11.64 -16.89 1.69
CA ALA A 38 -10.27 -17.34 1.78
C ALA A 38 -10.07 -18.48 2.81
N CYS A 39 -11.05 -18.67 3.70
CA CYS A 39 -11.05 -19.62 4.79
C CYS A 39 -12.43 -20.24 5.01
N PRO A 40 -12.88 -21.17 4.14
CA PRO A 40 -14.23 -21.73 4.18
C PRO A 40 -14.47 -22.78 5.28
N GLY A 41 -13.48 -23.05 6.14
CA GLY A 41 -13.53 -24.07 7.19
C GLY A 41 -12.92 -25.41 6.79
N GLY A 42 -12.66 -26.29 7.76
CA GLY A 42 -12.10 -27.63 7.55
C GLY A 42 -10.56 -27.73 7.65
N LEU A 43 -9.84 -26.65 7.35
CA LEU A 43 -8.38 -26.53 7.54
C LEU A 43 -8.05 -25.19 8.23
N PRO A 44 -6.98 -25.11 9.03
CA PRO A 44 -6.55 -23.83 9.61
C PRO A 44 -6.12 -22.82 8.54
N CYS A 45 -6.47 -21.55 8.69
CA CYS A 45 -6.17 -20.48 7.71
C CYS A 45 -4.68 -20.23 7.45
N TYR A 46 -3.80 -20.68 8.34
CA TYR A 46 -2.35 -20.55 8.17
C TYR A 46 -1.74 -21.63 7.26
N THR A 47 -2.54 -22.55 6.70
CA THR A 47 -2.04 -23.55 5.75
C THR A 47 -1.58 -22.88 4.45
N PRO A 48 -0.33 -23.09 4.00
CA PRO A 48 0.19 -22.46 2.80
C PRO A 48 -0.47 -23.02 1.54
N THR A 49 -0.97 -22.13 0.69
CA THR A 49 -1.50 -22.45 -0.64
C THR A 49 -0.50 -22.03 -1.70
N TYR A 50 -0.04 -22.97 -2.53
CA TYR A 50 0.90 -22.68 -3.60
C TYR A 50 0.18 -22.49 -4.93
N PRO A 51 0.48 -21.43 -5.68
CA PRO A 51 -0.04 -21.27 -7.04
C PRO A 51 0.53 -22.34 -7.98
N SER A 52 -0.14 -22.57 -9.10
CA SER A 52 0.37 -23.46 -10.15
C SER A 52 1.74 -22.98 -10.67
N ALA A 53 2.54 -23.90 -11.20
CA ALA A 53 3.85 -23.57 -11.79
C ALA A 53 3.70 -22.51 -12.90
N ALA A 54 2.67 -22.61 -13.73
CA ALA A 54 2.38 -21.65 -14.79
C ALA A 54 2.13 -20.24 -14.24
N THR A 55 1.25 -20.11 -13.24
CA THR A 55 0.97 -18.81 -12.59
C THR A 55 2.22 -18.22 -11.95
N THR A 56 3.02 -19.05 -11.29
CA THR A 56 4.27 -18.63 -10.65
C THR A 56 5.26 -18.08 -11.67
N MET A 57 5.44 -18.79 -12.78
CA MET A 57 6.33 -18.35 -13.87
C MET A 57 5.86 -17.03 -14.46
N THR A 58 4.56 -16.87 -14.73
CA THR A 58 4.01 -15.61 -15.25
C THR A 58 4.26 -14.45 -14.29
N LEU A 59 4.00 -14.64 -12.99
CA LEU A 59 4.22 -13.59 -11.99
C LEU A 59 5.70 -13.20 -11.85
N VAL A 60 6.60 -14.18 -11.88
CA VAL A 60 8.05 -13.93 -11.82
C VAL A 60 8.52 -13.19 -13.07
N ILE A 61 8.11 -13.62 -14.26
CA ILE A 61 8.48 -12.96 -15.51
C ILE A 61 7.95 -11.51 -15.53
N LEU A 62 6.68 -11.31 -15.18
CA LEU A 62 6.10 -9.97 -15.10
C LEU A 62 6.84 -9.08 -14.10
N ALA A 63 7.18 -9.61 -12.92
CA ALA A 63 7.93 -8.86 -11.91
C ALA A 63 9.33 -8.47 -12.40
N VAL A 64 10.07 -9.41 -13.00
CA VAL A 64 11.42 -9.18 -13.54
C VAL A 64 11.38 -8.14 -14.65
N ILE A 65 10.48 -8.28 -15.63
CA ILE A 65 10.31 -7.31 -16.72
C ILE A 65 10.02 -5.93 -16.12
N ASN A 66 9.07 -5.83 -15.19
CA ASN A 66 8.68 -4.57 -14.60
C ASN A 66 9.84 -3.89 -13.84
N ILE A 67 10.61 -4.65 -13.07
CA ILE A 67 11.79 -4.14 -12.35
C ILE A 67 12.85 -3.64 -13.33
N ILE A 68 13.09 -4.37 -14.42
CA ILE A 68 14.04 -3.95 -15.47
C ILE A 68 13.55 -2.65 -16.12
N THR A 69 12.30 -2.63 -16.60
CA THR A 69 11.70 -1.46 -17.25
C THR A 69 11.67 -0.24 -16.34
N ALA A 70 11.36 -0.41 -15.05
CA ALA A 70 11.37 0.66 -14.05
C ALA A 70 12.77 1.29 -13.84
N ARG A 71 13.84 0.53 -14.10
CA ARG A 71 15.24 1.01 -13.97
C ARG A 71 15.80 1.58 -15.27
N THR A 72 15.40 1.04 -16.42
CA THR A 72 15.97 1.40 -17.72
C THR A 72 15.19 2.53 -18.41
N VAL A 73 13.86 2.48 -18.40
CA VAL A 73 13.04 3.43 -19.18
C VAL A 73 13.15 4.87 -18.69
N PRO A 74 13.11 5.19 -17.38
CA PRO A 74 13.29 6.58 -16.94
C PRO A 74 14.62 7.19 -17.38
N LYS A 75 15.70 6.40 -17.37
CA LYS A 75 17.03 6.84 -17.84
C LYS A 75 17.06 7.03 -19.35
N LEU A 76 16.51 6.07 -20.10
CA LEU A 76 16.42 6.17 -21.55
C LEU A 76 15.60 7.39 -21.99
N VAL A 77 14.50 7.68 -21.29
CA VAL A 77 13.66 8.85 -21.54
C VAL A 77 14.43 10.14 -21.24
N GLU A 78 15.22 10.18 -20.17
CA GLU A 78 16.10 11.31 -19.88
C GLU A 78 17.13 11.53 -20.99
N ASP A 79 17.80 10.46 -21.45
CA ASP A 79 18.82 10.52 -22.51
C ASP A 79 18.23 10.97 -23.86
N ILE A 80 17.06 10.47 -24.24
CA ILE A 80 16.36 10.85 -25.48
C ILE A 80 15.92 12.31 -25.44
N VAL A 81 15.32 12.75 -24.33
CA VAL A 81 14.85 14.13 -24.21
C VAL A 81 16.03 15.12 -24.08
N ALA A 82 17.13 14.71 -23.46
CA ALA A 82 18.36 15.50 -23.38
C ALA A 82 19.04 15.69 -24.75
N SER A 83 19.12 14.64 -25.57
CA SER A 83 19.74 14.72 -26.91
C SER A 83 18.99 15.59 -27.91
N THR A 84 17.70 15.86 -27.66
CA THR A 84 16.84 16.65 -28.56
C THR A 84 16.81 18.15 -28.20
N SER A 85 17.43 18.60 -27.10
CA SER A 85 17.10 19.89 -26.49
C SER A 85 18.30 20.82 -26.24
N THR A 86 18.43 21.89 -27.04
CA THR A 86 19.30 23.04 -26.78
C THR A 86 18.68 23.99 -25.73
N ASP A 87 19.20 23.93 -24.50
CA ASP A 87 19.34 25.02 -23.51
C ASP A 87 18.16 25.59 -22.66
N LYS A 88 16.91 25.10 -22.72
CA LYS A 88 15.89 25.45 -21.69
C LYS A 88 15.04 24.29 -21.14
N ARG A 89 15.29 23.06 -21.60
CA ARG A 89 14.40 21.89 -21.41
C ARG A 89 14.80 20.92 -20.30
N SER A 90 15.86 21.21 -19.54
CA SER A 90 16.38 20.35 -18.47
C SER A 90 15.34 20.09 -17.36
N GLY A 91 14.54 21.10 -17.01
CA GLY A 91 13.42 20.96 -16.06
C GLY A 91 12.24 20.13 -16.60
N GLU A 92 11.95 20.23 -17.89
CA GLU A 92 10.87 19.47 -18.55
C GLU A 92 11.25 17.99 -18.70
N SER A 93 12.50 17.69 -19.10
CA SER A 93 13.05 16.32 -19.18
C SER A 93 12.93 15.57 -17.85
N ARG A 94 13.38 16.18 -16.74
CA ARG A 94 13.23 15.61 -15.39
C ARG A 94 11.77 15.39 -15.00
N SER A 95 10.85 16.25 -15.43
CA SER A 95 9.43 16.11 -15.15
C SER A 95 8.82 14.88 -15.84
N ILE A 96 9.20 14.63 -17.10
CA ILE A 96 8.75 13.45 -17.86
C ILE A 96 9.33 12.17 -17.27
N ALA A 97 10.65 12.12 -17.05
CA ALA A 97 11.32 10.97 -16.42
C ALA A 97 10.70 10.66 -15.05
N ARG A 98 10.41 11.69 -14.24
CA ARG A 98 9.69 11.55 -12.95
C ARG A 98 8.30 10.94 -13.12
N LYS A 99 7.49 11.38 -14.08
CA LYS A 99 6.15 10.79 -14.34
C LYS A 99 6.26 9.31 -14.71
N VAL A 100 7.24 8.95 -15.54
CA VAL A 100 7.51 7.56 -15.93
C VAL A 100 7.94 6.73 -14.71
N THR A 101 8.84 7.24 -13.86
CA THR A 101 9.21 6.57 -12.61
C THR A 101 8.01 6.37 -11.68
N LEU A 102 7.15 7.38 -11.53
CA LEU A 102 5.93 7.27 -10.71
C LEU A 102 4.97 6.19 -11.26
N PHE A 103 4.82 6.10 -12.57
CA PHE A 103 4.00 5.07 -13.21
C PHE A 103 4.53 3.66 -12.92
N PHE A 104 5.82 3.40 -13.16
CA PHE A 104 6.41 2.08 -12.90
C PHE A 104 6.45 1.74 -11.41
N SER A 105 6.67 2.73 -10.54
CA SER A 105 6.57 2.53 -9.09
C SER A 105 5.16 2.11 -8.67
N GLY A 106 4.13 2.74 -9.23
CA GLY A 106 2.74 2.35 -9.01
C GLY A 106 2.43 0.95 -9.55
N LEU A 107 2.99 0.60 -10.71
CA LEU A 107 2.79 -0.72 -11.32
C LEU A 107 3.48 -1.84 -10.51
N LEU A 108 4.71 -1.63 -10.05
CA LEU A 108 5.41 -2.55 -9.14
C LEU A 108 4.65 -2.72 -7.83
N PHE A 109 4.11 -1.63 -7.27
CA PHE A 109 3.30 -1.67 -6.07
C PHE A 109 2.01 -2.47 -6.29
N ALA A 110 1.29 -2.24 -7.40
CA ALA A 110 0.09 -2.98 -7.75
C ALA A 110 0.37 -4.47 -7.95
N LEU A 111 1.47 -4.82 -8.62
CA LEU A 111 1.89 -6.21 -8.78
C LEU A 111 2.21 -6.86 -7.43
N GLY A 112 2.88 -6.14 -6.52
CA GLY A 112 3.13 -6.61 -5.15
C GLY A 112 1.84 -6.85 -4.35
N LEU A 113 0.84 -5.97 -4.48
CA LEU A 113 -0.49 -6.16 -3.87
C LEU A 113 -1.23 -7.37 -4.43
N HIS A 114 -1.07 -7.65 -5.73
CA HIS A 114 -1.65 -8.82 -6.38
C HIS A 114 -0.97 -10.11 -5.91
N ILE A 115 0.37 -10.18 -5.93
CA ILE A 115 1.14 -11.35 -5.50
C ILE A 115 0.92 -11.66 -4.02
N SER A 116 0.87 -10.63 -3.16
CA SER A 116 0.64 -10.82 -1.73
C SER A 116 -0.81 -11.19 -1.38
N GLY A 117 -1.75 -11.11 -2.32
CA GLY A 117 -3.16 -11.35 -2.07
C GLY A 117 -3.85 -10.23 -1.27
N MET A 118 -3.16 -9.14 -0.93
CA MET A 118 -3.75 -7.96 -0.25
C MET A 118 -4.89 -7.30 -1.04
N ALA A 119 -4.95 -7.57 -2.35
CA ALA A 119 -6.05 -7.11 -3.20
C ALA A 119 -7.39 -7.81 -2.92
N HIS A 120 -7.37 -8.98 -2.26
CA HIS A 120 -8.58 -9.73 -1.94
C HIS A 120 -9.10 -9.35 -0.55
N PRO A 121 -10.33 -8.83 -0.42
CA PRO A 121 -10.86 -8.41 0.88
C PRO A 121 -11.00 -9.58 1.85
N ALA A 122 -11.28 -10.79 1.36
CA ALA A 122 -11.36 -12.00 2.20
C ALA A 122 -10.03 -12.31 2.91
N LYS A 123 -8.88 -12.12 2.26
CA LYS A 123 -7.54 -12.34 2.88
C LYS A 123 -7.26 -11.31 3.97
N VAL A 124 -7.65 -10.06 3.73
CA VAL A 124 -7.51 -8.99 4.72
C VAL A 124 -8.43 -9.21 5.92
N ALA A 125 -9.67 -9.63 5.67
CA ALA A 125 -10.62 -10.00 6.73
C ALA A 125 -10.09 -11.17 7.56
N SER A 126 -9.55 -12.22 6.95
CA SER A 126 -8.89 -13.33 7.68
C SER A 126 -7.68 -12.88 8.48
N PHE A 127 -6.93 -11.86 8.03
CA PHE A 127 -5.85 -11.27 8.84
C PHE A 127 -6.39 -10.52 10.07
N LEU A 128 -7.57 -9.90 9.97
CA LEU A 128 -8.24 -9.23 11.09
C LEU A 128 -8.91 -10.18 12.08
N SER A 129 -9.03 -11.48 11.75
CA SER A 129 -9.54 -12.52 12.66
C SER A 129 -8.61 -12.81 13.86
N PHE A 130 -7.45 -12.15 13.96
CA PHE A 130 -6.60 -12.18 15.16
C PHE A 130 -7.43 -11.85 16.42
N PRO A 131 -7.24 -12.55 17.56
CA PRO A 131 -6.25 -13.59 17.85
C PRO A 131 -6.72 -15.03 17.63
N VAL A 132 -7.82 -15.26 16.89
CA VAL A 132 -8.40 -16.60 16.71
C VAL A 132 -7.57 -17.38 15.68
N MET A 133 -6.57 -18.12 16.14
CA MET A 133 -5.50 -18.71 15.32
C MET A 133 -5.99 -19.62 14.19
N ASN A 134 -7.12 -20.32 14.37
CA ASN A 134 -7.65 -21.22 13.34
C ASN A 134 -8.22 -20.44 12.13
N GLN A 135 -8.74 -19.24 12.35
CA GLN A 135 -9.33 -18.36 11.34
C GLN A 135 -8.38 -17.23 10.91
N TRP A 136 -7.24 -17.11 11.58
CA TRP A 136 -6.26 -16.07 11.33
C TRP A 136 -5.29 -16.46 10.21
N ASP A 137 -5.17 -15.58 9.22
CA ASP A 137 -4.25 -15.74 8.10
C ASP A 137 -3.02 -14.83 8.28
N PRO A 138 -1.81 -15.39 8.52
CA PRO A 138 -0.59 -14.61 8.77
C PRO A 138 0.04 -14.01 7.50
N SER A 139 -0.50 -14.27 6.30
CA SER A 139 0.13 -13.85 5.03
C SER A 139 0.38 -12.33 4.93
N LEU A 140 -0.52 -11.51 5.48
CA LEU A 140 -0.32 -10.05 5.52
C LEU A 140 0.87 -9.62 6.40
N ALA A 141 1.20 -10.38 7.44
CA ALA A 141 2.35 -10.09 8.31
C ALA A 141 3.68 -10.21 7.52
N LEU A 142 3.74 -11.10 6.53
CA LEU A 142 4.90 -11.23 5.65
C LEU A 142 5.12 -9.97 4.80
N VAL A 143 4.05 -9.26 4.42
CA VAL A 143 4.18 -7.98 3.70
C VAL A 143 4.81 -6.91 4.58
N ILE A 144 4.48 -6.89 5.88
CA ILE A 144 5.14 -6.00 6.83
C ILE A 144 6.62 -6.38 6.96
N LEU A 145 6.91 -7.68 7.09
CA LEU A 145 8.26 -8.20 7.24
C LEU A 145 9.15 -7.90 6.01
N PHE A 146 8.66 -8.11 4.79
CA PHE A 146 9.46 -7.97 3.56
C PHE A 146 9.27 -6.63 2.83
N GLY A 147 8.23 -5.85 3.17
CA GLY A 147 7.99 -4.54 2.59
C GLY A 147 8.44 -3.40 3.51
N VAL A 148 8.03 -3.43 4.78
CA VAL A 148 8.26 -2.33 5.73
C VAL A 148 9.67 -2.41 6.32
N LEU A 149 10.14 -3.58 6.73
CA LEU A 149 11.47 -3.70 7.36
C LEU A 149 12.64 -3.37 6.42
N PRO A 150 12.69 -3.85 5.17
CA PRO A 150 13.79 -3.48 4.28
C PRO A 150 13.79 -1.97 3.99
N ASN A 151 12.60 -1.37 3.86
CA ASN A 151 12.46 0.07 3.69
C ASN A 151 12.95 0.84 4.93
N LEU A 152 12.62 0.35 6.14
CA LEU A 152 13.15 0.89 7.41
C LEU A 152 14.68 0.82 7.42
N VAL A 153 15.26 -0.35 7.14
CA VAL A 153 16.72 -0.54 7.13
C VAL A 153 17.39 0.37 6.10
N GLU A 154 16.83 0.51 4.90
CA GLU A 154 17.39 1.37 3.85
C GLU A 154 17.34 2.84 4.24
N ILE A 155 16.21 3.31 4.78
CA ILE A 155 16.06 4.69 5.24
C ILE A 155 17.02 5.00 6.39
N GLN A 156 17.15 4.10 7.37
CA GLN A 156 18.07 4.29 8.50
C GLN A 156 19.54 4.28 8.06
N ARG A 157 19.89 3.54 7.01
CA ARG A 157 21.26 3.48 6.48
C ARG A 157 21.62 4.67 5.58
N LYS A 158 20.75 5.04 4.65
CA LYS A 158 21.03 6.07 3.63
C LYS A 158 20.59 7.48 4.07
N GLY A 159 19.65 7.57 5.01
CA GLY A 159 19.03 8.83 5.39
C GLY A 159 18.30 9.50 4.22
N PHE A 160 18.08 10.81 4.36
CA PHE A 160 17.43 11.65 3.33
C PHE A 160 18.37 12.74 2.80
N SER A 161 19.69 12.56 2.98
CA SER A 161 20.70 13.58 2.68
C SER A 161 20.96 13.75 1.19
N SER A 162 20.78 12.70 0.38
CA SER A 162 20.88 12.75 -1.07
C SER A 162 19.51 12.96 -1.71
N PRO A 163 19.36 13.85 -2.71
CA PRO A 163 18.07 14.05 -3.36
C PRO A 163 17.66 12.82 -4.22
N PRO A 164 16.36 12.57 -4.44
CA PRO A 164 15.89 11.52 -5.35
C PRO A 164 16.37 11.77 -6.79
N SER A 165 16.62 10.72 -7.57
CA SER A 165 17.20 10.83 -8.93
C SER A 165 16.46 11.79 -9.87
N PHE A 166 15.14 11.94 -9.72
CA PHE A 166 14.31 12.80 -10.57
C PHE A 166 13.55 13.89 -9.77
N SER A 167 14.07 14.29 -8.61
CA SER A 167 13.50 15.35 -7.76
C SER A 167 14.59 16.16 -7.09
N GLU A 168 14.36 17.46 -6.91
CA GLU A 168 15.35 18.36 -6.30
C GLU A 168 15.50 18.13 -4.79
N LYS A 169 14.46 17.62 -4.12
CA LYS A 169 14.47 17.33 -2.69
C LYS A 169 13.49 16.23 -2.32
N PHE A 170 13.75 15.59 -1.18
CA PHE A 170 12.76 14.74 -0.53
C PHE A 170 11.59 15.58 0.02
N SER A 171 10.38 15.25 -0.39
CA SER A 171 9.15 15.85 0.17
C SER A 171 8.72 15.05 1.41
N LEU A 172 9.35 15.33 2.55
CA LEU A 172 9.00 14.69 3.82
C LEU A 172 7.78 15.38 4.45
N PRO A 173 6.89 14.64 5.14
CA PRO A 173 5.80 15.24 5.89
C PRO A 173 6.35 16.18 6.98
N THR A 174 5.81 17.39 7.04
CA THR A 174 6.18 18.42 8.03
C THR A 174 5.44 18.28 9.35
N LYS A 175 4.29 17.60 9.35
CA LYS A 175 3.48 17.37 10.57
C LYS A 175 4.13 16.33 11.48
N THR A 176 4.34 16.72 12.73
CA THR A 176 5.05 15.97 13.77
C THR A 176 4.06 15.35 14.77
N PHE A 177 4.56 14.64 15.78
CA PHE A 177 3.75 14.07 16.87
C PHE A 177 2.93 15.12 17.64
N LYS A 178 3.40 16.39 17.68
CA LYS A 178 2.67 17.49 18.33
C LYS A 178 1.40 17.92 17.60
N ASP A 179 1.24 17.54 16.32
CA ASP A 179 0.07 17.87 15.49
C ASP A 179 -0.99 16.74 15.52
N ILE A 180 -1.00 15.93 16.58
CA ILE A 180 -1.99 14.87 16.78
C ILE A 180 -3.19 15.47 17.50
N ASP A 181 -4.22 15.80 16.73
CA ASP A 181 -5.47 16.34 17.24
C ASP A 181 -6.53 15.24 17.41
N ALA A 182 -7.57 15.52 18.21
CA ALA A 182 -8.71 14.61 18.39
C ALA A 182 -9.37 14.23 17.05
N LYS A 183 -9.42 15.16 16.08
CA LYS A 183 -9.92 14.91 14.72
C LYS A 183 -9.09 13.85 13.98
N PHE A 184 -7.77 13.83 14.17
CA PHE A 184 -6.89 12.84 13.57
C PHE A 184 -7.14 11.44 14.12
N VAL A 185 -7.29 11.32 15.44
CA VAL A 185 -7.60 10.05 16.11
C VAL A 185 -9.00 9.57 15.71
N ALA A 186 -9.99 10.46 15.68
CA ALA A 186 -11.34 10.15 15.22
C ALA A 186 -11.34 9.65 13.76
N GLY A 187 -10.54 10.25 12.88
CA GLY A 187 -10.41 9.79 11.51
C GLY A 187 -9.70 8.46 11.36
N ALA A 188 -8.66 8.20 12.18
CA ALA A 188 -8.05 6.88 12.24
C ALA A 188 -9.05 5.82 12.73
N ALA A 189 -9.87 6.15 13.72
CA ALA A 189 -10.93 5.27 14.22
C ALA A 189 -11.99 4.97 13.15
N ALA A 190 -12.53 6.00 12.49
CA ALA A 190 -13.50 5.84 11.40
C ALA A 190 -12.94 5.01 10.24
N PHE A 191 -11.66 5.21 9.90
CA PHE A 191 -10.96 4.37 8.93
C PHE A 191 -10.88 2.92 9.40
N GLY A 192 -10.55 2.67 10.67
CA GLY A 192 -10.53 1.34 11.27
C GLY A 192 -11.89 0.63 11.16
N VAL A 193 -12.99 1.33 11.45
CA VAL A 193 -14.35 0.80 11.30
C VAL A 193 -14.62 0.41 9.84
N GLY A 194 -14.41 1.33 8.89
CA GLY A 194 -14.67 1.04 7.47
C GLY A 194 -13.80 -0.10 6.92
N TRP A 195 -12.54 -0.17 7.36
CA TRP A 195 -11.62 -1.23 6.96
C TRP A 195 -11.99 -2.58 7.58
N GLY A 196 -12.38 -2.62 8.86
CA GLY A 196 -12.84 -3.84 9.53
C GLY A 196 -14.16 -4.40 8.97
N LEU A 197 -15.07 -3.52 8.53
CA LEU A 197 -16.34 -3.94 7.91
C LEU A 197 -16.17 -4.54 6.52
N THR A 198 -15.24 -4.00 5.73
CA THR A 198 -15.16 -4.31 4.29
C THR A 198 -13.96 -5.16 3.90
N GLY A 199 -12.96 -5.27 4.78
CA GLY A 199 -11.65 -5.85 4.46
C GLY A 199 -10.95 -5.15 3.29
N THR A 200 -11.45 -4.01 2.82
CA THR A 200 -10.97 -3.40 1.58
C THR A 200 -9.86 -2.41 1.87
N CYS A 201 -8.68 -2.70 1.33
CA CYS A 201 -7.54 -1.79 1.38
C CYS A 201 -7.69 -0.66 0.34
N PRO A 202 -7.33 0.60 0.67
CA PRO A 202 -7.46 1.75 -0.25
C PRO A 202 -6.66 1.60 -1.55
N GLY A 203 -5.49 0.95 -1.51
CA GLY A 203 -4.69 0.71 -2.73
C GLY A 203 -5.43 -0.17 -3.75
N PRO A 204 -5.82 -1.41 -3.36
CA PRO A 204 -6.67 -2.26 -4.17
C PRO A 204 -8.04 -1.68 -4.49
N ALA A 205 -8.63 -0.86 -3.61
CA ALA A 205 -9.91 -0.21 -3.86
C ALA A 205 -9.88 0.67 -5.13
N VAL A 206 -8.76 1.36 -5.38
CA VAL A 206 -8.58 2.15 -6.61
C VAL A 206 -8.59 1.25 -7.85
N LEU A 207 -7.89 0.11 -7.82
CA LEU A 207 -7.93 -0.85 -8.94
C LEU A 207 -9.33 -1.45 -9.11
N ARG A 208 -9.97 -1.83 -7.99
CA ARG A 208 -11.32 -2.40 -7.99
C ARG A 208 -12.35 -1.38 -8.47
N ALA A 209 -12.14 -0.09 -8.27
CA ALA A 209 -13.00 0.95 -8.80
C ALA A 209 -13.01 1.00 -10.33
N PHE A 210 -11.91 0.62 -11.00
CA PHE A 210 -11.92 0.47 -12.46
C PHE A 210 -12.74 -0.75 -12.90
N ALA A 211 -12.69 -1.84 -12.15
CA ALA A 211 -13.44 -3.07 -12.47
C ALA A 211 -14.94 -2.98 -12.07
N GLN A 212 -15.27 -2.27 -11.00
CA GLN A 212 -16.61 -2.06 -10.48
C GLN A 212 -16.86 -0.56 -10.24
N PRO A 213 -17.25 0.19 -11.29
CA PRO A 213 -17.30 1.66 -11.25
C PRO A 213 -18.23 2.23 -10.18
N VAL A 214 -19.43 1.66 -10.03
CA VAL A 214 -20.44 2.18 -9.09
C VAL A 214 -19.98 2.01 -7.64
N TRP A 215 -19.55 0.79 -7.28
CA TRP A 215 -19.06 0.51 -5.93
C TRP A 215 -17.80 1.32 -5.62
N GLY A 216 -16.87 1.38 -6.57
CA GLY A 216 -15.64 2.15 -6.45
C GLY A 216 -15.87 3.65 -6.29
N ALA A 217 -16.79 4.23 -7.06
CA ALA A 217 -17.13 5.65 -6.96
C ALA A 217 -17.73 5.99 -5.59
N LEU A 218 -18.63 5.15 -5.06
CA LEU A 218 -19.19 5.33 -3.72
C LEU A 218 -18.12 5.23 -2.63
N TRP A 219 -17.26 4.22 -2.72
CA TRP A 219 -16.21 4.00 -1.73
C TRP A 219 -15.15 5.11 -1.75
N MET A 220 -14.65 5.46 -2.94
CA MET A 220 -13.65 6.52 -3.11
C MET A 220 -14.23 7.91 -2.82
N GLY A 221 -15.51 8.14 -3.15
CA GLY A 221 -16.23 9.36 -2.80
C GLY A 221 -16.37 9.54 -1.29
N GLY A 222 -16.79 8.48 -0.59
CA GLY A 222 -16.83 8.46 0.88
C GLY A 222 -15.46 8.68 1.52
N PHE A 223 -14.43 8.00 1.01
CA PHE A 223 -13.05 8.17 1.48
C PHE A 223 -12.56 9.62 1.30
N TRP A 224 -12.84 10.24 0.16
CA TRP A 224 -12.45 11.62 -0.14
C TRP A 224 -13.20 12.64 0.70
N LEU A 225 -14.53 12.48 0.84
CA LEU A 225 -15.36 13.35 1.68
C LEU A 225 -14.93 13.28 3.15
N GLY A 226 -14.68 12.07 3.67
CA GLY A 226 -14.12 11.88 5.00
C GLY A 226 -12.77 12.57 5.16
N GLY A 227 -11.89 12.44 4.16
CA GLY A 227 -10.61 13.14 4.13
C GLY A 227 -10.74 14.67 4.24
N LYS A 228 -11.72 15.27 3.56
CA LYS A 228 -12.02 16.71 3.64
C LYS A 228 -12.67 17.13 4.96
N ALA A 229 -13.55 16.31 5.52
CA ALA A 229 -14.22 16.61 6.78
C ALA A 229 -13.26 16.61 7.98
N MET A 230 -12.14 15.89 7.87
CA MET A 230 -11.17 15.66 8.95
C MET A 230 -9.83 16.38 8.75
N SER A 231 -9.63 17.07 7.62
CA SER A 231 -8.45 17.91 7.32
C SER A 231 -8.57 19.30 7.93
#